data_AF-A0A7C6D2C6-F1
#
_entry.id   AF-A0A7C6D2C6-F1
#
_cell.length_a   1.000
_cell.length_b   1.000
_cell.length_c   1.000
_cell.angle_alpha   90.00
_cell.angle_beta   90.00
_cell.angle_gamma   90.00
#
_symmetry.space_group_name_H-M   'P 1'
#
loop_
_entity.id
_entity.type
_entity.pdbx_description
1 polymer ?
#
loop_
_entity_poly.entity_id
_entity_poly.type
_entity_poly.pdbx_seq_one_letter_code
_entity_poly.pdbx_strand_id
1 'polypeptide(L)'
;MVSINHELARQIAELVDTAFEGLEHVHRQNMEGKFEQTMPLFTDVIEAFTEIEKILALNGLLDNPGDALTSSTQSLKDAFDWMTNAYEKRDNVRPLEIMQLTLLPRYKKWQEGLRERLRS
;
A
#
# COMPACT_ATOMS: atom_id res chain seq x y z
N MET A 1 -24.79 -9.21 3.60
CA MET A 1 -23.83 -8.12 3.44
C MET A 1 -23.08 -8.05 4.77
N VAL A 2 -21.84 -8.53 4.82
CA VAL A 2 -21.04 -8.50 6.05
C VAL A 2 -20.42 -7.11 6.10
N SER A 3 -20.86 -6.28 7.06
CA SER A 3 -20.29 -4.93 7.25
C SER A 3 -19.09 -5.03 8.19
N ILE A 4 -18.00 -4.34 7.85
CA ILE A 4 -16.89 -4.14 8.78
C ILE A 4 -17.41 -3.43 10.03
N ASN A 5 -17.11 -3.97 11.22
CA ASN A 5 -17.49 -3.32 12.48
C ASN A 5 -16.53 -2.15 12.82
N HIS A 6 -16.95 -1.25 13.71
CA HIS A 6 -16.17 -0.05 14.03
C HIS A 6 -14.76 -0.33 14.56
N GLU A 7 -14.58 -1.40 15.34
CA GLU A 7 -13.27 -1.74 15.89
C GLU A 7 -12.33 -2.22 14.79
N LEU A 8 -12.81 -3.08 13.90
CA LEU A 8 -12.04 -3.54 12.74
C LEU A 8 -11.73 -2.38 11.79
N ALA A 9 -12.68 -1.47 11.54
CA ALA A 9 -12.45 -0.27 10.74
C ALA A 9 -11.35 0.62 11.33
N ARG A 10 -11.33 0.79 12.66
CA ARG A 10 -10.29 1.53 13.38
C ARG A 10 -8.92 0.88 13.23
N GLN A 11 -8.84 -0.44 13.43
CA GLN A 11 -7.59 -1.19 13.29
C GLN A 11 -7.03 -1.13 11.86
N ILE A 12 -7.89 -1.23 10.84
CA ILE A 12 -7.48 -1.04 9.44
C ILE A 12 -6.92 0.37 9.24
N ALA A 13 -7.62 1.40 9.72
CA ALA A 13 -7.17 2.78 9.56
C ALA A 13 -5.80 3.03 10.22
N GLU A 14 -5.58 2.52 11.44
CA GLU A 14 -4.29 2.62 12.16
C GLU A 14 -3.17 1.87 11.42
N LEU A 15 -3.45 0.67 10.89
CA LEU A 15 -2.49 -0.11 10.14
C LEU A 15 -2.09 0.57 8.81
N VAL A 16 -3.05 1.15 8.10
CA VAL A 16 -2.79 1.91 6.86
C VAL A 16 -1.88 3.11 7.14
N ASP A 17 -2.11 3.82 8.24
CA ASP A 17 -1.30 4.97 8.62
C ASP A 17 0.12 4.56 8.97
N THR A 18 0.26 3.50 9.78
CA THR A 18 1.57 2.95 10.17
C THR A 18 2.36 2.44 8.96
N ALA A 19 1.70 1.73 8.04
CA ALA A 19 2.33 1.24 6.83
C ALA A 19 2.73 2.39 5.89
N PHE A 20 1.95 3.48 5.84
CA PHE A 20 2.32 4.68 5.09
C PHE A 20 3.56 5.37 5.69
N GLU A 21 3.62 5.54 7.01
CA GLU A 21 4.80 6.08 7.70
C GLU A 21 6.04 5.20 7.47
N GLY A 22 5.87 3.87 7.49
CA GLY A 22 6.89 2.90 7.13
C GLY A 22 7.42 3.12 5.71
N LEU A 23 6.52 3.33 4.75
CA LEU A 23 6.88 3.61 3.35
C LEU A 23 7.61 4.95 3.19
N GLU A 24 7.20 6.00 3.91
CA GLU A 24 7.93 7.27 3.94
C GLU A 24 9.33 7.12 4.57
N HIS A 25 9.46 6.27 5.60
CA HIS A 25 10.76 5.94 6.17
C HIS A 25 11.67 5.20 5.19
N VAL A 26 11.15 4.18 4.50
CA VAL A 26 11.84 3.48 3.40
C VAL A 26 12.30 4.49 2.37
N HIS A 27 11.44 5.42 1.96
CA HIS A 27 11.80 6.44 0.99
C HIS A 27 12.98 7.32 1.45
N ARG A 28 12.94 7.84 2.69
CA ARG A 28 14.03 8.66 3.25
C ARG A 28 15.36 7.90 3.30
N GLN A 29 15.34 6.65 3.76
CA GLN A 29 16.55 5.83 3.84
C GLN A 29 17.09 5.44 2.45
N ASN A 30 16.21 5.21 1.47
CA ASN A 30 16.60 4.99 0.09
C ASN A 30 17.30 6.22 -0.53
N MET A 31 16.86 7.43 -0.18
CA MET A 31 17.55 8.66 -0.62
C MET A 31 18.97 8.77 -0.06
N GLU A 32 19.24 8.13 1.07
CA GLU A 32 20.57 8.01 1.69
C GLU A 32 21.38 6.83 1.12
N GLY A 33 20.86 6.11 0.12
CA GLY A 33 21.52 4.96 -0.50
C GLY A 33 21.37 3.64 0.28
N LYS A 34 20.54 3.60 1.33
CA LYS A 34 20.40 2.44 2.23
C LYS A 34 19.37 1.42 1.74
N PHE A 35 19.36 1.12 0.44
CA PHE A 35 18.31 0.30 -0.19
C PHE A 35 18.13 -1.07 0.46
N GLU A 36 19.21 -1.86 0.59
CA GLU A 36 19.14 -3.22 1.16
C GLU A 36 18.63 -3.24 2.61
N GLN A 37 18.96 -2.20 3.39
CA GLN A 37 18.57 -2.10 4.81
C GLN A 37 17.08 -1.83 4.99
N THR A 38 16.44 -1.25 3.98
CA THR A 38 15.00 -0.92 4.03
C THR A 38 14.11 -2.05 3.51
N MET A 39 14.68 -3.06 2.86
CA MET A 39 13.91 -4.18 2.29
C MET A 39 13.03 -4.89 3.34
N PRO A 40 13.48 -5.18 4.58
CA PRO A 40 12.61 -5.80 5.58
C PRO A 40 11.38 -4.95 5.89
N LEU A 41 11.55 -3.65 6.17
CA LEU A 41 10.44 -2.74 6.43
C LEU A 41 9.52 -2.60 5.22
N PHE A 42 10.08 -2.61 4.01
CA PHE A 42 9.27 -2.59 2.80
C PHE A 42 8.42 -3.86 2.65
N THR A 43 8.97 -5.03 2.98
CA THR A 43 8.22 -6.30 3.05
C THR A 43 7.09 -6.20 4.07
N ASP A 44 7.34 -5.68 5.27
CA ASP A 44 6.31 -5.50 6.31
C ASP A 44 5.15 -4.61 5.81
N VAL A 45 5.44 -3.58 5.01
CA VAL A 45 4.42 -2.72 4.38
C VAL A 45 3.59 -3.49 3.35
N ILE A 46 4.21 -4.34 2.52
CA ILE A 46 3.50 -5.20 1.55
C ILE A 46 2.60 -6.21 2.29
N GLU A 47 3.10 -6.81 3.36
CA GLU A 47 2.34 -7.74 4.19
C GLU A 47 1.11 -7.05 4.81
N ALA A 48 1.29 -5.88 5.41
CA ALA A 48 0.20 -5.08 5.96
C ALA A 48 -0.87 -4.75 4.89
N PHE A 49 -0.44 -4.30 3.72
CA PHE A 49 -1.34 -4.04 2.59
C PHE A 49 -2.11 -5.31 2.17
N THR A 50 -1.41 -6.44 2.07
CA THR A 50 -2.00 -7.73 1.66
C THR A 50 -3.05 -8.21 2.65
N GLU A 51 -2.81 -8.07 3.95
CA GLU A 51 -3.79 -8.41 4.98
C GLU A 51 -5.02 -7.51 4.93
N ILE A 52 -4.83 -6.20 4.72
CA ILE A 52 -5.95 -5.27 4.54
C ILE A 52 -6.77 -5.65 3.30
N GLU A 53 -6.11 -5.89 2.16
CA GLU A 53 -6.77 -6.30 0.93
C GLU A 53 -7.63 -7.55 1.13
N LYS A 54 -7.09 -8.58 1.78
CA LYS A 54 -7.84 -9.80 2.09
C LYS A 54 -9.10 -9.49 2.91
N ILE A 55 -8.99 -8.66 3.93
CA ILE A 55 -10.13 -8.25 4.76
C ILE A 55 -11.18 -7.53 3.91
N LEU A 56 -10.77 -6.59 3.05
CA LEU A 56 -11.69 -5.86 2.18
C LEU A 56 -12.41 -6.79 1.20
N ALA A 57 -11.69 -7.73 0.59
CA ALA A 57 -12.26 -8.72 -0.32
C ALA A 57 -13.24 -9.65 0.39
N LEU A 58 -12.90 -10.17 1.58
CA LEU A 58 -13.79 -11.04 2.37
C LEU A 58 -15.10 -10.36 2.82
N ASN A 59 -15.10 -9.03 2.89
CA ASN A 59 -16.29 -8.22 3.22
C ASN A 59 -16.99 -7.66 1.96
N GLY A 60 -16.59 -8.10 0.77
CA GLY A 60 -17.18 -7.69 -0.52
C GLY A 60 -16.93 -6.24 -0.91
N LEU A 61 -15.98 -5.56 -0.26
CA LEU A 61 -15.67 -4.15 -0.51
C LEU A 61 -14.89 -3.92 -1.81
N LEU A 62 -14.36 -5.00 -2.40
CA LEU A 62 -13.61 -4.99 -3.65
C LEU A 62 -14.33 -5.75 -4.79
N ASP A 63 -15.59 -6.16 -4.59
CA ASP A 63 -16.33 -7.02 -5.54
C ASP A 63 -16.71 -6.31 -6.84
N ASN A 64 -16.73 -4.97 -6.84
CA ASN A 64 -17.08 -4.17 -8.00
C ASN A 64 -15.80 -3.63 -8.68
N PRO A 65 -15.42 -4.13 -9.88
CA PRO A 65 -14.25 -3.65 -10.61
C PRO A 65 -14.35 -2.18 -11.05
N GLY A 66 -15.57 -1.66 -11.22
CA GLY A 66 -15.80 -0.25 -11.57
C GLY A 66 -15.69 0.70 -10.37
N ASP A 67 -15.49 0.18 -9.17
CA ASP A 67 -15.36 0.96 -7.94
C ASP A 67 -13.98 1.62 -7.84
N ALA A 68 -13.95 2.85 -7.30
CA ALA A 68 -12.72 3.62 -7.11
C ALA A 68 -11.75 2.95 -6.12
N LEU A 69 -12.27 2.29 -5.07
CA LEU A 69 -11.45 1.56 -4.10
C LEU A 69 -10.83 0.32 -4.73
N THR A 70 -11.62 -0.45 -5.50
CA THR A 70 -11.11 -1.63 -6.22
C THR A 70 -10.02 -1.24 -7.21
N SER A 71 -10.27 -0.19 -8.01
CA SER A 71 -9.31 0.30 -8.99
C SER A 71 -8.03 0.84 -8.35
N SER A 72 -8.13 1.56 -7.23
CA SER A 72 -6.95 2.07 -6.51
C SER A 72 -6.19 0.96 -5.79
N THR A 73 -6.87 -0.08 -5.30
CA THR A 73 -6.24 -1.29 -4.72
C THR A 73 -5.38 -1.99 -5.77
N GLN A 74 -5.93 -2.27 -6.96
CA GLN A 74 -5.16 -2.88 -8.04
C GLN A 74 -3.99 -1.99 -8.48
N SER A 75 -4.21 -0.68 -8.59
CA SER A 75 -3.15 0.27 -8.94
C SER A 75 -2.01 0.28 -7.92
N LEU A 76 -2.31 0.13 -6.63
CA LEU A 76 -1.32 0.05 -5.57
C LEU A 76 -0.54 -1.28 -5.62
N LYS A 77 -1.20 -2.41 -5.92
CA LYS A 77 -0.53 -3.70 -6.17
C LYS A 77 0.51 -3.59 -7.27
N ASP A 78 0.12 -3.03 -8.42
CA ASP A 78 1.03 -2.84 -9.54
C ASP A 78 2.26 -1.99 -9.14
N ALA A 79 2.07 -1.01 -8.26
CA ALA A 79 3.17 -0.16 -7.77
C ALA A 79 4.11 -0.89 -6.81
N PHE A 80 3.57 -1.75 -5.94
CA PHE A 80 4.37 -2.63 -5.11
C PHE A 80 5.18 -3.59 -5.99
N ASP A 81 4.56 -4.20 -7.00
CA ASP A 81 5.25 -5.09 -7.94
C ASP A 81 6.39 -4.37 -8.67
N TRP A 82 6.18 -3.13 -9.13
CA TRP A 82 7.23 -2.34 -9.77
C TRP A 82 8.39 -2.04 -8.82
N MET A 83 8.10 -1.72 -7.55
CA MET A 83 9.14 -1.43 -6.55
C MET A 83 9.90 -2.70 -6.14
N THR A 84 9.21 -3.83 -5.98
CA THR A 84 9.85 -5.14 -5.72
C THR A 84 10.78 -5.53 -6.86
N ASN A 85 10.31 -5.38 -8.11
CA ASN A 85 11.15 -5.59 -9.29
C ASN A 85 12.38 -4.67 -9.29
N ALA A 86 12.26 -3.43 -8.80
CA ALA A 86 13.37 -2.49 -8.70
C ALA A 86 14.41 -2.87 -7.63
N TYR A 87 13.98 -3.53 -6.54
CA TYR A 87 14.90 -4.08 -5.55
C TYR A 87 15.63 -5.34 -6.08
N GLU A 88 14.94 -6.19 -6.84
CA GLU A 88 15.49 -7.45 -7.35
C GLU A 88 16.46 -7.25 -8.53
N LYS A 89 16.10 -6.37 -9.47
CA LYS A 89 16.88 -6.14 -10.69
C LYS A 89 17.83 -4.97 -10.44
N ARG A 90 19.04 -5.27 -9.95
CA ARG A 90 20.13 -4.31 -9.67
C ARG A 90 20.58 -3.47 -10.88
N ASP A 91 20.04 -3.69 -12.08
CA ASP A 91 20.39 -2.98 -13.31
C ASP A 91 19.26 -2.04 -13.78
N ASN A 92 19.61 -0.76 -13.97
CA ASN A 92 18.86 0.28 -14.70
C ASN A 92 17.45 0.68 -14.22
N VAL A 93 16.92 0.11 -13.14
CA VAL A 93 15.67 0.59 -12.53
C VAL A 93 15.99 1.68 -11.50
N ARG A 94 15.18 2.74 -11.45
CA ARG A 94 15.33 3.86 -10.49
C ARG A 94 14.33 3.70 -9.33
N PRO A 95 14.63 2.91 -8.28
CA PRO A 95 13.71 2.68 -7.16
C PRO A 95 13.25 3.97 -6.48
N LEU A 96 14.07 5.02 -6.46
CA LEU A 96 13.65 6.34 -5.96
C LEU A 96 12.54 6.98 -6.81
N GLU A 97 12.65 6.88 -8.13
CA GLU A 97 11.66 7.46 -9.06
C GLU A 97 10.34 6.70 -8.98
N ILE A 98 10.39 5.36 -8.90
CA ILE A 98 9.20 4.51 -8.70
C ILE A 98 8.55 4.84 -7.36
N MET A 99 9.32 4.95 -6.28
CA MET A 99 8.81 5.30 -4.96
C MET A 99 8.08 6.66 -4.98
N GLN A 100 8.73 7.71 -5.52
CA GLN A 100 8.23 9.08 -5.48
C GLN A 100 7.07 9.35 -6.44
N LEU A 101 7.17 8.86 -7.68
CA LEU A 101 6.23 9.20 -8.75
C LEU A 101 5.09 8.18 -8.87
N THR A 102 5.25 6.99 -8.29
CA THR A 102 4.27 5.92 -8.41
C THR A 102 3.75 5.47 -7.05
N LEU A 103 4.60 4.88 -6.21
CA LEU A 103 4.15 4.12 -5.06
C LEU A 103 3.55 5.01 -3.97
N LEU A 104 4.24 6.07 -3.54
CA LEU A 104 3.73 7.00 -2.53
C LEU A 104 2.42 7.69 -2.96
N PRO A 105 2.30 8.26 -4.19
CA PRO A 105 1.04 8.85 -4.65
C PRO A 105 -0.12 7.84 -4.71
N ARG A 106 0.12 6.61 -5.19
CA ARG A 106 -0.92 5.57 -5.28
C ARG A 106 -1.34 5.07 -3.90
N TYR A 107 -0.40 4.96 -2.97
CA TYR A 107 -0.72 4.61 -1.59
C TYR A 107 -1.65 5.65 -0.95
N LYS A 108 -1.31 6.95 -1.07
CA LYS A 108 -2.17 8.03 -0.55
C LYS A 108 -3.58 7.98 -1.15
N LYS A 109 -3.69 7.83 -2.47
CA LYS A 109 -4.99 7.73 -3.16
C LYS A 109 -5.81 6.54 -2.65
N TRP A 110 -5.18 5.39 -2.48
CA TRP A 110 -5.83 4.19 -1.96
C TRP A 110 -6.26 4.38 -0.49
N GLN A 111 -5.40 4.95 0.36
CA GLN A 111 -5.69 5.28 1.76
C GLN A 111 -6.90 6.23 1.87
N GLU A 112 -6.99 7.25 1.02
CA GLU A 112 -8.13 8.17 0.97
C GLU A 112 -9.43 7.44 0.62
N GLY A 113 -9.45 6.66 -0.47
CA GLY A 113 -10.64 5.90 -0.87
C GLY A 113 -11.05 4.83 0.15
N LEU A 114 -10.08 4.20 0.83
CA LEU A 114 -10.33 3.27 1.90
C LEU A 114 -10.98 3.96 3.11
N ARG A 115 -10.48 5.13 3.51
CA ARG A 115 -11.06 5.91 4.60
C ARG A 115 -12.48 6.37 4.30
N GLU A 116 -12.78 6.75 3.07
CA GLU A 116 -14.15 7.06 2.64
C GLU A 116 -15.06 5.84 2.80
N ARG A 117 -14.60 4.66 2.37
CA ARG A 117 -15.36 3.41 2.47
C ARG A 117 -15.59 2.94 3.91
N LEU A 118 -14.62 3.12 4.80
CA LEU A 118 -14.76 2.70 6.20
C LEU A 118 -15.69 3.61 7.02
N ARG A 119 -15.99 4.82 6.51
CA ARG A 119 -16.90 5.78 7.15
C ARG A 119 -18.34 5.69 6.67
N SER A 120 -18.58 5.09 5.50
CA SER A 120 -19.90 4.92 4.87
C SER A 120 -20.63 3.70 5.42
#